data_AF-A0A940QRH5-F1
#
_entry.id   AF-A0A940QRH5-F1
#
_cell.length_a   1.000
_cell.length_b   1.000
_cell.length_c   1.000
_cell.angle_alpha   90.00
_cell.angle_beta   90.00
_cell.angle_gamma   90.00
#
_symmetry.space_group_name_H-M   'P 1'
#
loop_
_entity.id
_entity.type
_entity.pdbx_description
1 polymer ?
#
loop_
_entity_poly.entity_id
_entity_poly.type
_entity_poly.pdbx_seq_one_letter_code
_entity_poly.pdbx_strand_id
1 'polypeptide(L)'
;MRRNEGSLGTVTRRDVLKMIGVGTVASAFGSSLFGSTATAKATSTRVKMAESDGEPYNILFILTDQERYFHPGELPKDYRLPAHERLSKRGIFFENHHINSCVCTSSRSVLYTGQHIQHTKMFDNTNFPWISSMSADLHTIGDMLRDAGYYTAYKGKWHLTKEFETVNELGSPTKIFTKEMEAYGFSDYIGVGDIIAHEQGGYRHDGIISAMGVSW
;
A
#
# COMPACT_ATOMS: atom_id res chain seq x y z
N MET A 1 -35.41 -8.02 -22.19
CA MET A 1 -34.61 -9.03 -22.91
C MET A 1 -33.83 -9.83 -21.86
N ARG A 2 -34.34 -10.99 -21.44
CA ARG A 2 -33.70 -11.85 -20.41
C ARG A 2 -32.41 -12.44 -21.00
N ARG A 3 -31.26 -12.22 -20.37
CA ARG A 3 -30.00 -12.91 -20.70
C ARG A 3 -29.73 -13.98 -19.64
N ASN A 4 -29.48 -15.18 -20.14
CA ASN A 4 -29.10 -16.39 -19.41
C ASN A 4 -27.90 -16.16 -18.49
N GLU A 5 -28.06 -16.52 -17.22
CA GLU A 5 -26.96 -16.74 -16.28
C GLU A 5 -26.32 -18.10 -16.59
N GLY A 6 -25.19 -18.07 -17.30
CA GLY A 6 -24.25 -19.18 -17.35
C GLY A 6 -23.32 -19.08 -16.13
N SER A 7 -23.62 -19.87 -15.10
CA SER A 7 -22.76 -20.04 -13.92
C SER A 7 -21.39 -20.60 -14.32
N LEU A 8 -20.40 -19.71 -14.42
CA LEU A 8 -19.00 -20.10 -14.36
C LEU A 8 -18.70 -20.43 -12.91
N GLY A 9 -18.52 -21.73 -12.60
CA GLY A 9 -18.25 -22.22 -11.25
C GLY A 9 -17.06 -21.50 -10.65
N THR A 10 -17.31 -20.62 -9.69
CA THR A 10 -16.28 -19.93 -8.92
C THR A 10 -15.72 -20.89 -7.89
N VAL A 11 -14.47 -21.33 -8.10
CA VAL A 11 -13.75 -22.12 -7.11
C VAL A 11 -13.58 -21.26 -5.87
N THR A 12 -14.18 -21.67 -4.75
CA THR A 12 -14.16 -20.90 -3.52
C THR A 12 -12.93 -21.24 -2.68
N ARG A 13 -12.55 -20.36 -1.75
CA ARG A 13 -11.47 -20.60 -0.78
C ARG A 13 -11.67 -21.92 0.01
N ARG A 14 -12.93 -22.32 0.20
CA ARG A 14 -13.32 -23.56 0.87
C ARG A 14 -13.00 -24.80 0.02
N ASP A 15 -13.10 -24.69 -1.30
CA ASP A 15 -12.80 -25.79 -2.21
C ASP A 15 -11.29 -26.05 -2.29
N VAL A 16 -10.49 -24.99 -2.27
CA VAL A 16 -9.02 -25.08 -2.14
C VAL A 16 -8.62 -25.74 -0.82
N LEU A 17 -9.25 -25.36 0.28
CA LEU A 17 -8.97 -25.95 1.60
C LEU A 17 -9.38 -27.43 1.68
N LYS A 18 -10.48 -27.82 1.04
CA LYS A 18 -10.88 -29.23 0.94
C LYS A 18 -9.89 -30.05 0.11
N MET A 19 -9.42 -29.51 -1.02
CA MET A 19 -8.41 -30.16 -1.86
C MET A 19 -7.10 -30.42 -1.11
N ILE A 20 -6.66 -29.45 -0.29
CA ILE A 20 -5.46 -29.60 0.55
C ILE A 20 -5.71 -30.59 1.71
N GLY A 21 -6.89 -30.56 2.33
CA GLY A 21 -7.25 -31.45 3.44
C GLY A 21 -7.40 -32.93 3.05
N VAL A 22 -7.78 -33.23 1.80
CA VAL A 22 -7.83 -34.61 1.29
C VAL A 22 -6.42 -35.17 1.04
N GLY A 23 -5.43 -34.32 0.77
CA GLY A 23 -4.04 -34.73 0.56
C GLY A 23 -3.28 -35.13 1.84
N THR A 24 -3.77 -34.78 3.03
CA THR A 24 -3.08 -35.04 4.32
C THR A 24 -3.68 -36.17 5.16
N VAL A 25 -4.82 -36.75 4.75
CA VAL A 25 -5.48 -37.84 5.51
C VAL A 25 -5.08 -39.25 5.02
N ALA A 26 -4.42 -39.37 3.86
CA ALA A 26 -4.03 -40.67 3.30
C ALA A 26 -2.80 -41.33 3.96
N SER A 27 -2.15 -40.71 4.95
CA SER A 27 -0.93 -41.25 5.59
C SER A 27 -1.10 -41.66 7.06
N ALA A 28 -2.34 -41.79 7.56
CA ALA A 28 -2.59 -42.09 8.97
C ALA A 28 -3.22 -43.48 9.21
N PHE A 29 -2.58 -44.56 8.75
CA PHE A 29 -2.77 -45.91 9.31
C PHE A 29 -1.49 -46.74 9.14
N GLY A 30 -0.77 -46.99 10.24
CA GLY A 30 0.31 -48.00 10.27
C GLY A 30 1.48 -47.70 11.20
N SER A 31 1.30 -47.99 12.50
CA SER A 31 2.29 -48.55 13.45
C SER A 31 3.77 -48.13 13.39
N SER A 32 4.18 -47.42 14.46
CA SER A 32 5.42 -47.59 15.24
C SER A 32 6.75 -47.83 14.51
N LEU A 33 7.63 -46.82 14.53
CA LEU A 33 9.07 -46.96 14.77
C LEU A 33 9.64 -45.60 15.18
N PHE A 34 10.18 -45.52 16.40
CA PHE A 34 11.06 -44.43 16.82
C PHE A 34 12.28 -44.39 15.88
N GLY A 35 12.48 -43.29 15.16
CA GLY A 35 13.68 -43.13 14.34
C GLY A 35 13.63 -41.91 13.43
N SER A 36 14.51 -40.94 13.71
CA SER A 36 14.86 -39.79 12.88
C SER A 36 13.82 -38.66 12.78
N THR A 37 14.03 -37.61 13.56
CA THR A 37 13.51 -36.27 13.26
C THR A 37 14.19 -35.76 12.00
N ALA A 38 13.65 -36.13 10.83
CA ALA A 38 13.97 -35.47 9.59
C ALA A 38 13.52 -34.01 9.70
N THR A 39 14.48 -33.11 9.90
CA THR A 39 14.28 -31.68 9.74
C THR A 39 13.88 -31.45 8.29
N ALA A 40 12.58 -31.27 8.05
CA ALA A 40 12.07 -30.86 6.76
C ALA A 40 12.63 -29.46 6.50
N LYS A 41 13.74 -29.40 5.75
CA LYS A 41 14.33 -28.17 5.26
C LYS A 41 13.26 -27.54 4.36
N ALA A 42 12.59 -26.51 4.88
CA ALA A 42 11.64 -25.73 4.11
C ALA A 42 12.41 -25.15 2.92
N THR A 43 12.29 -25.82 1.78
CA THR A 43 12.86 -25.35 0.54
C THR A 43 11.97 -24.19 0.15
N SER A 44 12.40 -22.98 0.49
CA SER A 44 11.84 -21.76 -0.08
C SER A 44 12.11 -21.86 -1.57
N THR A 45 11.12 -22.35 -2.31
CA THR A 45 11.10 -22.25 -3.76
C THR A 45 11.00 -20.77 -4.06
N ARG A 46 12.16 -20.12 -4.25
CA ARG A 46 12.23 -18.76 -4.79
C ARG A 46 11.51 -18.82 -6.12
N VAL A 47 10.34 -18.21 -6.19
CA VAL A 47 9.61 -18.04 -7.45
C VAL A 47 10.59 -17.35 -8.38
N LYS A 48 11.02 -18.05 -9.42
CA LYS A 48 11.84 -17.46 -10.49
C LYS A 48 10.96 -16.38 -11.09
N MET A 49 11.31 -15.13 -10.87
CA MET A 49 10.66 -14.03 -11.57
C MET A 49 10.92 -14.25 -13.06
N ALA A 50 9.84 -14.26 -13.84
CA ALA A 50 9.96 -14.33 -15.29
C ALA A 50 10.83 -13.15 -15.71
N GLU A 51 11.93 -13.42 -16.42
CA GLU A 51 12.68 -12.39 -17.11
C GLU A 51 11.73 -11.71 -18.08
N SER A 52 11.46 -10.42 -17.87
CA SER A 52 10.71 -9.63 -18.82
C SER A 52 11.67 -9.23 -19.94
N ASP A 53 11.43 -9.72 -21.15
CA ASP A 53 12.18 -9.37 -22.38
C ASP A 53 11.98 -7.91 -22.84
N GLY A 54 11.49 -7.03 -21.95
CA GLY A 54 11.17 -5.63 -22.24
C GLY A 54 11.69 -4.70 -21.15
N GLU A 55 11.79 -3.41 -21.51
CA GLU A 55 12.15 -2.35 -20.57
C GLU A 55 11.27 -2.40 -19.31
N PRO A 56 11.82 -2.12 -18.12
CA PRO A 56 11.06 -2.10 -16.88
C PRO A 56 9.88 -1.12 -16.95
N TYR A 57 8.77 -1.46 -16.30
CA TYR A 57 7.58 -0.62 -16.27
C TYR A 57 7.75 0.59 -15.34
N ASN A 58 7.30 1.76 -15.78
CA ASN A 58 7.08 2.87 -14.86
C ASN A 58 5.96 2.54 -13.87
N ILE A 59 6.18 2.83 -12.59
CA ILE A 59 5.21 2.58 -11.52
C ILE A 59 4.70 3.92 -11.01
N LEU A 60 3.39 4.16 -11.18
CA LEU A 60 2.70 5.32 -10.62
C LEU A 60 1.84 4.88 -9.44
N PHE A 61 2.19 5.33 -8.24
CA PHE A 61 1.42 5.07 -7.03
C PHE A 61 0.61 6.30 -6.63
N ILE A 62 -0.72 6.19 -6.64
CA ILE A 62 -1.66 7.25 -6.27
C ILE A 62 -2.35 6.85 -4.97
N LEU A 63 -2.23 7.68 -3.94
CA LEU A 63 -2.87 7.50 -2.65
C LEU A 63 -3.74 8.71 -2.34
N THR A 64 -5.03 8.46 -2.10
CA THR A 64 -6.00 9.45 -1.62
C THR A 64 -6.20 9.29 -0.11
N ASP A 65 -6.22 10.40 0.62
CA ASP A 65 -6.46 10.38 2.07
C ASP A 65 -7.97 10.43 2.35
N GLN A 66 -8.41 9.68 3.36
CA GLN A 66 -9.82 9.57 3.80
C GLN A 66 -10.84 9.09 2.75
N GLU A 67 -10.42 8.67 1.56
CA GLU A 67 -11.33 8.04 0.60
C GLU A 67 -11.75 6.65 1.11
N ARG A 68 -13.06 6.39 1.03
CA ARG A 68 -13.63 5.09 1.37
C ARG A 68 -14.34 4.48 0.19
N TYR A 69 -14.63 3.19 0.29
CA TYR A 69 -15.49 2.51 -0.65
C TYR A 69 -16.90 3.14 -0.67
N PHE A 70 -17.41 3.42 -1.87
CA PHE A 70 -18.76 3.92 -2.10
C PHE A 70 -19.66 2.77 -2.56
N HIS A 71 -20.77 2.53 -1.87
CA HIS A 71 -21.71 1.49 -2.27
C HIS A 71 -22.44 1.87 -3.57
N PRO A 72 -22.86 0.90 -4.39
CA PRO A 72 -23.68 1.17 -5.57
C PRO A 72 -24.94 1.96 -5.20
N GLY A 73 -25.13 3.11 -5.85
CA GLY A 73 -26.27 4.01 -5.61
C GLY A 73 -26.12 4.95 -4.41
N GLU A 74 -24.99 4.95 -3.72
CA GLU A 74 -24.74 5.82 -2.57
C GLU A 74 -24.48 7.28 -2.99
N LEU A 75 -23.74 7.48 -4.09
CA LEU A 75 -23.47 8.81 -4.64
C LEU A 75 -24.70 9.32 -5.42
N PRO A 76 -24.94 10.66 -5.46
CA PRO A 76 -25.98 11.25 -6.29
C PRO A 76 -25.85 10.82 -7.75
N LYS A 77 -26.97 10.60 -8.43
CA LYS A 77 -27.01 10.05 -9.81
C LYS A 77 -26.16 10.85 -10.82
N ASP A 78 -26.10 12.15 -10.65
CA ASP A 78 -25.36 13.06 -11.56
C ASP A 78 -23.93 13.33 -11.10
N TYR A 79 -23.53 12.79 -9.94
CA TYR A 79 -22.17 12.90 -9.42
C TYR A 79 -21.31 11.75 -9.96
N ARG A 80 -20.29 12.08 -10.75
CA ARG A 80 -19.41 11.10 -11.41
C ARG A 80 -17.96 11.33 -11.07
N LEU A 81 -17.22 10.23 -10.98
CA LEU A 81 -15.78 10.20 -10.76
C LEU A 81 -15.08 9.61 -11.98
N PRO A 82 -14.96 10.36 -13.09
CA PRO A 82 -14.52 9.82 -14.39
C PRO A 82 -13.12 9.20 -14.35
N ALA A 83 -12.22 9.70 -13.50
CA ALA A 83 -10.89 9.11 -13.31
C ALA A 83 -10.97 7.71 -12.64
N HIS A 84 -11.74 7.58 -11.57
CA HIS A 84 -12.01 6.29 -10.90
C HIS A 84 -12.66 5.30 -11.88
N GLU A 85 -13.71 5.72 -12.57
CA GLU A 85 -14.39 4.88 -13.56
C GLU A 85 -13.44 4.40 -14.67
N ARG A 86 -12.52 5.26 -15.12
CA ARG A 86 -11.52 4.91 -16.12
C ARG A 86 -10.52 3.88 -15.60
N LEU A 87 -10.01 4.06 -14.38
CA LEU A 87 -9.08 3.10 -13.76
C LEU A 87 -9.76 1.75 -13.54
N SER A 88 -10.97 1.72 -12.98
CA SER A 88 -11.71 0.47 -12.75
C SER A 88 -12.05 -0.28 -14.05
N LYS A 89 -12.30 0.42 -15.16
CA LYS A 89 -12.58 -0.22 -16.46
C LYS A 89 -11.35 -0.75 -17.19
N ARG A 90 -10.16 -0.19 -16.93
CA ARG A 90 -8.92 -0.53 -17.64
C ARG A 90 -7.92 -1.32 -16.80
N GLY A 91 -8.18 -1.47 -15.51
CA GLY A 91 -7.32 -2.17 -14.56
C GLY A 91 -8.05 -3.27 -13.81
N ILE A 92 -7.46 -3.65 -12.68
CA ILE A 92 -8.04 -4.61 -11.73
C ILE A 92 -8.53 -3.81 -10.52
N PHE A 93 -9.76 -4.09 -10.09
CA PHE A 93 -10.37 -3.48 -8.91
C PHE A 93 -10.57 -4.53 -7.81
N PHE A 94 -10.15 -4.21 -6.59
CA PHE A 94 -10.31 -5.08 -5.43
C PHE A 94 -11.45 -4.58 -4.55
N GLU A 95 -12.62 -5.23 -4.64
CA GLU A 95 -13.80 -4.88 -3.82
C GLU A 95 -13.58 -5.08 -2.32
N ASN A 96 -12.68 -5.99 -1.94
CA ASN A 96 -12.43 -6.38 -0.55
C ASN A 96 -11.02 -5.98 -0.07
N HIS A 97 -10.57 -4.78 -0.42
CA HIS A 97 -9.31 -4.23 0.10
C HIS A 97 -9.52 -3.59 1.48
N HIS A 98 -8.84 -4.11 2.50
CA HIS A 98 -8.95 -3.63 3.87
C HIS A 98 -7.61 -3.07 4.36
N ILE A 99 -7.64 -1.82 4.83
CA ILE A 99 -6.50 -1.17 5.48
C ILE A 99 -6.27 -1.74 6.88
N ASN A 100 -5.03 -1.69 7.36
CA ASN A 100 -4.69 -2.22 8.68
C ASN A 100 -5.14 -1.32 9.84
N SER A 101 -5.26 -0.01 9.59
CA SER A 101 -5.75 0.98 10.57
C SER A 101 -6.44 2.12 9.85
N CYS A 102 -7.46 2.71 10.48
CA CYS A 102 -8.13 3.92 10.02
C CYS A 102 -7.43 5.22 10.44
N VAL A 103 -6.22 5.12 11.03
CA VAL A 103 -5.35 6.25 11.39
C VAL A 103 -4.29 6.46 10.31
N CYS A 104 -4.07 7.70 9.89
CA CYS A 104 -3.23 8.04 8.73
C CYS A 104 -1.80 7.51 8.84
N THR A 105 -1.07 7.89 9.90
CA THR A 105 0.33 7.46 10.12
C THR A 105 0.41 5.94 10.21
N SER A 106 -0.47 5.31 10.98
CA SER A 106 -0.50 3.85 11.10
C SER A 106 -0.72 3.16 9.75
N SER A 107 -1.72 3.59 8.98
CA SER A 107 -2.07 3.02 7.67
C SER A 107 -0.93 3.18 6.67
N ARG A 108 -0.34 4.38 6.58
CA ARG A 108 0.80 4.69 5.70
C ARG A 108 2.04 3.87 6.06
N SER A 109 2.30 3.67 7.35
CA SER A 109 3.46 2.88 7.78
C SER A 109 3.37 1.44 7.27
N VAL A 110 2.19 0.83 7.35
CA VAL A 110 1.95 -0.53 6.85
C VAL A 110 2.01 -0.57 5.34
N LEU A 111 1.42 0.42 4.67
CA LEU A 111 1.39 0.52 3.22
C LEU A 111 2.79 0.63 2.61
N TYR A 112 3.66 1.47 3.19
CA TYR A 112 4.99 1.71 2.62
C TYR A 112 6.03 0.68 3.04
N THR A 113 5.88 0.02 4.18
CA THR A 113 6.87 -0.98 4.65
C THR A 113 6.44 -2.42 4.38
N GLY A 114 5.14 -2.66 4.15
CA GLY A 114 4.56 -4.01 4.11
C GLY A 114 4.53 -4.71 5.47
N GLN A 115 4.86 -4.03 6.57
CA GLN A 115 4.92 -4.61 7.91
C GLN A 115 3.71 -4.18 8.75
N HIS A 116 3.27 -5.04 9.67
CA HIS A 116 2.20 -4.67 10.61
C HIS A 116 2.64 -3.59 11.62
N ILE A 117 1.67 -2.87 12.19
CA ILE A 117 1.89 -1.73 13.10
C ILE A 117 2.79 -2.10 14.30
N GLN A 118 2.75 -3.35 14.77
CA GLN A 118 3.61 -3.81 15.87
C GLN A 118 5.11 -3.75 15.52
N HIS A 119 5.46 -3.79 14.24
CA HIS A 119 6.83 -3.65 13.76
C HIS A 119 7.17 -2.20 13.45
N THR A 120 6.26 -1.46 12.80
CA THR A 120 6.48 -0.05 12.45
C THR A 120 6.44 0.90 13.65
N LYS A 121 5.79 0.47 14.75
CA LYS A 121 5.55 1.25 15.99
C LYS A 121 4.70 2.51 15.80
N MET A 122 4.08 2.68 14.63
CA MET A 122 3.21 3.82 14.34
C MET A 122 1.79 3.56 14.86
N PHE A 123 1.61 3.64 16.17
CA PHE A 123 0.34 3.33 16.84
C PHE A 123 -0.72 4.43 16.77
N ASP A 124 -0.31 5.67 16.48
CA ASP A 124 -1.17 6.83 16.32
C ASP A 124 -0.52 7.82 15.35
N ASN A 125 -1.15 8.97 15.10
CA ASN A 125 -0.58 10.00 14.23
C ASN A 125 0.66 10.67 14.85
N THR A 126 1.63 11.04 14.00
CA THR A 126 2.90 11.67 14.40
C THR A 126 2.75 13.07 14.99
N ASN A 127 1.61 13.72 14.82
CA ASN A 127 1.29 15.00 15.46
C ASN A 127 1.01 14.86 16.97
N PHE A 128 0.77 13.66 17.48
CA PHE A 128 0.62 13.44 18.92
C PHE A 128 1.97 13.37 19.63
N PRO A 129 2.08 13.90 20.87
CA PRO A 129 3.37 14.02 21.55
C PRO A 129 4.01 12.67 21.90
N TRP A 130 3.21 11.61 22.07
CA TRP A 130 3.68 10.26 22.40
C TRP A 130 4.15 9.43 21.19
N ILE A 131 3.91 9.90 19.96
CA ILE A 131 4.40 9.25 18.75
C ILE A 131 5.70 9.93 18.29
N SER A 132 6.65 9.10 17.89
CA SER A 132 7.92 9.50 17.27
C SER A 132 7.87 9.25 15.76
N SER A 133 8.80 9.83 15.02
CA SER A 133 8.98 9.55 13.59
C SER A 133 9.22 8.06 13.34
N MET A 134 8.74 7.55 12.20
CA MET A 134 9.01 6.18 11.77
C MET A 134 10.52 5.99 11.59
N SER A 135 11.07 4.88 12.08
CA SER A 135 12.50 4.59 11.91
C SER A 135 12.87 4.50 10.43
N ALA A 136 13.98 5.15 10.06
CA ALA A 136 14.58 5.02 8.72
C ALA A 136 15.24 3.66 8.49
N ASP A 137 15.44 2.84 9.54
CA ASP A 137 15.92 1.47 9.39
C ASP A 137 14.84 0.52 8.80
N LEU A 138 13.59 0.96 8.76
CA LEU A 138 12.49 0.20 8.15
C LEU A 138 12.50 0.44 6.64
N HIS A 139 12.91 -0.60 5.91
CA HIS A 139 12.94 -0.60 4.45
C HIS A 139 11.54 -0.33 3.88
N THR A 140 11.40 0.77 3.14
CA THR A 140 10.14 1.14 2.51
C THR A 140 10.09 0.65 1.05
N ILE A 141 8.92 0.76 0.41
CA ILE A 141 8.77 0.49 -1.03
C ILE A 141 9.69 1.39 -1.87
N GLY A 142 10.01 2.61 -1.41
CA GLY A 142 10.97 3.49 -2.08
C GLY A 142 12.36 2.86 -2.10
N ASP A 143 12.82 2.38 -0.95
CA ASP A 143 14.11 1.70 -0.82
C ASP A 143 14.13 0.40 -1.65
N MET A 144 13.07 -0.41 -1.61
CA MET A 144 12.98 -1.66 -2.40
C MET A 144 13.03 -1.39 -3.91
N LEU A 145 12.38 -0.31 -4.37
CA LEU A 145 12.38 0.08 -5.77
C LEU A 145 13.75 0.61 -6.20
N ARG A 146 14.44 1.38 -5.36
CA ARG A 146 15.82 1.82 -5.61
C ARG A 146 16.79 0.66 -5.73
N ASP A 147 16.68 -0.33 -4.84
CA ASP A 147 17.48 -1.56 -4.91
C ASP A 147 17.25 -2.31 -6.23
N ALA A 148 16.05 -2.19 -6.80
CA ALA A 148 15.70 -2.74 -8.11
C ALA A 148 16.08 -1.83 -9.30
N GLY A 149 16.77 -0.71 -9.06
CA GLY A 149 17.26 0.21 -10.09
C GLY A 149 16.28 1.31 -10.51
N TYR A 150 15.16 1.48 -9.81
CA TYR A 150 14.21 2.55 -10.10
C TYR A 150 14.63 3.88 -9.47
N TYR A 151 14.35 4.97 -10.19
CA TYR A 151 14.31 6.30 -9.60
C TYR A 151 12.94 6.55 -8.98
N THR A 152 12.91 6.89 -7.69
CA THR A 152 11.69 6.96 -6.89
C THR A 152 11.40 8.40 -6.46
N ALA A 153 10.38 9.02 -7.04
CA ALA A 153 9.93 10.35 -6.62
C ALA A 153 8.70 10.27 -5.71
N TYR A 154 8.59 11.17 -4.73
CA TYR A 154 7.42 11.27 -3.85
C TYR A 154 6.80 12.67 -3.87
N LYS A 155 5.49 12.76 -4.11
CA LYS A 155 4.77 14.05 -4.13
C LYS A 155 3.57 13.99 -3.19
N GLY A 156 3.42 15.01 -2.33
CA GLY A 156 2.27 15.14 -1.45
C GLY A 156 2.55 14.72 -0.01
N LYS A 157 1.53 14.17 0.65
CA LYS A 157 1.50 13.92 2.09
C LYS A 157 2.29 12.66 2.45
N TRP A 158 3.26 12.75 3.37
CA TRP A 158 4.05 11.63 3.90
C TRP A 158 3.54 11.17 5.27
N HIS A 159 3.40 12.07 6.25
CA HIS A 159 2.74 11.85 7.55
C HIS A 159 3.29 10.67 8.38
N LEU A 160 4.60 10.42 8.28
CA LEU A 160 5.35 9.42 9.05
C LEU A 160 6.57 10.00 9.78
N THR A 161 6.82 11.30 9.64
CA THR A 161 7.94 12.01 10.24
C THR A 161 7.38 13.22 10.99
N LYS A 162 7.54 13.23 12.32
CA LYS A 162 7.01 14.26 13.22
C LYS A 162 7.52 15.66 12.89
N GLU A 163 8.77 15.75 12.47
CA GLU A 163 9.40 17.01 12.07
C GLU A 163 8.71 17.64 10.85
N PHE A 164 8.13 16.84 9.96
CA PHE A 164 7.48 17.37 8.75
C PHE A 164 6.15 18.05 9.07
N GLU A 165 5.48 17.59 10.14
CA GLU A 165 4.23 18.13 10.65
C GLU A 165 4.44 19.36 11.56
N THR A 166 5.62 19.49 12.18
CA THR A 166 5.85 20.46 13.25
C THR A 166 6.71 21.65 12.86
N VAL A 167 7.53 21.54 11.80
CA VAL A 167 8.52 22.56 11.44
C VAL A 167 8.01 23.53 10.38
N ASN A 168 7.05 23.12 9.56
CA ASN A 168 6.51 23.96 8.48
C ASN A 168 5.12 24.51 8.88
N GLU A 169 5.03 25.83 9.04
CA GLU A 169 3.75 26.52 9.23
C GLU A 169 3.06 26.82 7.88
N LEU A 170 1.73 26.84 7.91
CA LEU A 170 0.88 27.08 6.74
C LEU A 170 1.21 28.43 6.09
N GLY A 171 1.86 28.41 4.93
CA GLY A 171 2.13 29.60 4.10
C GLY A 171 3.60 29.96 3.89
N SER A 172 4.55 29.27 4.53
CA SER A 172 5.99 29.45 4.26
C SER A 172 6.76 28.18 4.59
N PRO A 173 6.98 27.26 3.63
CA PRO A 173 7.86 26.12 3.87
C PRO A 173 9.27 26.64 4.18
N THR A 174 9.71 26.49 5.43
CA THR A 174 11.03 26.93 5.90
C THR A 174 12.10 25.92 5.55
N LYS A 175 11.72 24.66 5.31
CA LYS A 175 12.62 23.57 4.94
C LYS A 175 12.04 22.67 3.85
N ILE A 176 12.84 22.42 2.82
CA ILE A 176 12.58 21.39 1.81
C ILE A 176 13.17 20.07 2.35
N PHE A 177 12.31 19.12 2.68
CA PHE A 177 12.70 17.85 3.33
C PHE A 177 13.19 16.76 2.36
N THR A 178 13.72 17.14 1.19
CA THR A 178 14.19 16.16 0.20
C THR A 178 15.28 15.26 0.78
N LYS A 179 16.22 15.82 1.56
CA LYS A 179 17.31 15.03 2.16
C LYS A 179 16.82 14.03 3.21
N GLU A 180 15.80 14.39 3.97
CA GLU A 180 15.20 13.52 4.97
C GLU A 180 14.42 12.37 4.31
N MET A 181 13.76 12.64 3.17
CA MET A 181 13.07 11.60 2.41
C MET A 181 13.98 10.64 1.66
N GLU A 182 15.23 11.03 1.38
CA GLU A 182 16.24 10.11 0.87
C GLU A 182 16.49 8.92 1.82
N ALA A 183 16.31 9.12 3.13
CA ALA A 183 16.45 8.06 4.13
C ALA A 183 15.31 7.03 4.11
N TYR A 184 14.22 7.33 3.40
CA TYR A 184 13.09 6.43 3.17
C TYR A 184 12.98 6.06 1.67
N GLY A 185 14.06 6.22 0.92
CA GLY A 185 14.08 5.76 -0.46
C GLY A 185 13.25 6.61 -1.43
N PHE A 186 13.03 7.90 -1.13
CA PHE A 186 12.27 8.79 -2.01
C PHE A 186 12.99 10.12 -2.29
N SER A 187 13.19 10.41 -3.57
CA SER A 187 13.74 11.65 -4.10
C SER A 187 12.64 12.66 -4.45
N ASP A 188 13.04 13.89 -4.79
CA ASP A 188 12.18 14.97 -5.25
C ASP A 188 10.96 15.24 -4.35
N TYR A 189 11.10 15.01 -3.04
CA TYR A 189 10.00 15.21 -2.11
C TYR A 189 9.54 16.66 -2.04
N ILE A 190 8.23 16.86 -2.21
CA ILE A 190 7.55 18.12 -1.96
C ILE A 190 6.41 17.88 -0.98
N GLY A 191 6.66 18.24 0.28
CA GLY A 191 5.81 17.94 1.44
C GLY A 191 4.64 18.86 1.69
N VAL A 192 4.16 19.58 0.68
CA VAL A 192 2.99 20.47 0.80
C VAL A 192 1.78 19.72 1.39
N GLY A 193 1.69 18.41 1.23
CA GLY A 193 0.62 17.60 1.80
C GLY A 193 0.65 17.41 3.32
N ASP A 194 1.84 17.45 3.97
CA ASP A 194 1.97 17.31 5.43
C ASP A 194 1.73 18.66 6.13
N ILE A 195 2.20 19.74 5.51
CA ILE A 195 2.01 21.13 5.99
C ILE A 195 0.53 21.52 6.06
N ILE A 196 -0.33 20.81 5.32
CA ILE A 196 -1.71 21.22 5.05
C ILE A 196 -2.70 20.10 5.39
N ALA A 197 -2.30 19.15 6.24
CA ALA A 197 -3.11 18.03 6.70
C ALA A 197 -4.22 18.44 7.71
N HIS A 198 -4.92 19.53 7.42
CA HIS A 198 -6.07 20.04 8.15
C HIS A 198 -7.32 20.03 7.26
N GLU A 199 -8.46 20.41 7.81
CA GLU A 199 -9.74 20.43 7.08
C GLU A 199 -9.61 21.11 5.71
N GLN A 200 -10.17 20.48 4.66
CA GLN A 200 -10.11 20.94 3.27
C GLN A 200 -8.72 20.99 2.63
N GLY A 201 -7.67 20.43 3.24
CA GLY A 201 -6.32 20.44 2.68
C GLY A 201 -6.26 19.88 1.25
N GLY A 202 -6.91 18.73 1.03
CA GLY A 202 -7.01 18.14 -0.32
C GLY A 202 -7.71 19.06 -1.32
N TYR A 203 -8.86 19.63 -0.94
CA TYR A 203 -9.60 20.58 -1.80
C TYR A 203 -8.75 21.79 -2.23
N ARG A 204 -7.89 22.30 -1.35
CA ARG A 204 -7.08 23.49 -1.62
C ARG A 204 -5.76 23.20 -2.33
N HIS A 205 -5.18 22.01 -2.15
CA HIS A 205 -3.78 21.74 -2.55
C HIS A 205 -3.58 20.51 -3.42
N ASP A 206 -4.57 19.62 -3.58
CA ASP A 206 -4.43 18.44 -4.45
C ASP A 206 -4.17 18.84 -5.90
N GLY A 207 -4.66 20.00 -6.34
CA GLY A 207 -4.35 20.55 -7.66
C GLY A 207 -2.85 20.83 -7.86
N ILE A 208 -2.17 21.30 -6.82
CA ILE A 208 -0.72 21.56 -6.85
C ILE A 208 0.04 20.23 -6.87
N ILE A 209 -0.32 19.28 -5.99
CA ILE A 209 0.29 17.95 -5.93
C ILE A 209 0.12 17.24 -7.28
N SER A 210 -1.07 17.31 -7.87
CA SER A 210 -1.38 16.73 -9.18
C SER A 210 -0.56 17.39 -10.29
N ALA A 211 -0.46 18.72 -10.31
CA ALA A 211 0.34 19.44 -11.31
C ALA A 211 1.83 19.07 -11.22
N MET A 212 2.37 18.94 -10.00
CA MET A 212 3.75 18.49 -9.78
C MET A 212 3.98 17.06 -10.26
N GLY A 213 3.00 16.16 -10.07
CA GLY A 213 3.06 14.80 -10.58
C GLY A 213 2.97 14.72 -12.11
N VAL A 214 2.24 15.63 -12.75
CA VAL A 214 2.17 15.72 -14.22
C VAL A 214 3.43 16.32 -14.84
N SER A 215 4.14 17.20 -14.12
CA SER A 215 5.35 17.86 -14.61
C SER A 215 6.65 17.07 -14.43
N TRP A 216 6.59 15.94 -13.73
CA TRP A 216 7.72 15.05 -13.48
C TRP A 216 7.81 14.01 -14.59
#